data_AF-V2XNN8-F1
#
_entry.id   AF-V2XNN8-F1
#
_cell.length_a   1.000
_cell.length_b   1.000
_cell.length_c   1.000
_cell.angle_alpha   90.00
_cell.angle_beta   90.00
_cell.angle_gamma   90.00
#
_symmetry.space_group_name_H-M   'P 1'
#
loop_
_entity.id
_entity.type
_entity.pdbx_description
1 polymer ?
#
loop_
_entity_poly.entity_id
_entity_poly.type
_entity_poly.pdbx_seq_one_letter_code
_entity_poly.pdbx_strand_id
1 'polypeptide(L)'
;MVFHFASQGHTLKVEIVHWLDVDFPFTDTDDIDDATLLDCIGVDARRLFCLLMTEASRFRELDMQFEEWLVLRALKPEEPISFESLRHFAYSAHATAGFNTPWLWTALTNTAPLLTNVDADRIRRTNVLPFQQLTSLSIEYWSADATLNFQQLQSCTNLESLYIRSADFRSDVLGFHVTLHKLRVLDVVAQSSLSDLNAFFECLTLPSLEALEILSCSRWNAYHDPNLPFSSFSSMLKRSACSLEILIIHDCVHVSNRAIADILRECPSLTYLQLCLTEGTSQEPGGQIVSQDPNLLSLLTIPSSCAPDQVLVPRLRKLYLEMDQSMLNTATATALANIVESRSAPNVSRDPTWDGKVSPLAHVRIRSRCTTKGSFACTRRCTCNPLFSPPLSDRLISLKEYGTRCDFEG
;
A
#
# COMPACT_ATOMS: atom_id res chain seq x y z
N MET A 1 22.65 -22.19 4.10
CA MET A 1 22.13 -21.24 5.11
C MET A 1 23.18 -20.17 5.40
N VAL A 2 22.78 -18.91 5.41
CA VAL A 2 23.61 -17.73 5.70
C VAL A 2 23.02 -17.00 6.91
N PHE A 3 23.89 -16.54 7.81
CA PHE A 3 23.50 -15.78 8.99
C PHE A 3 24.14 -14.39 8.95
N HIS A 4 23.34 -13.34 9.00
CA HIS A 4 23.83 -11.97 9.15
C HIS A 4 23.55 -11.43 10.54
N PHE A 5 24.57 -10.80 11.13
CA PHE A 5 24.50 -10.19 12.45
C PHE A 5 24.83 -8.71 12.32
N ALA A 6 23.90 -7.86 12.75
CA ALA A 6 24.17 -6.45 12.93
C ALA A 6 23.95 -6.10 14.40
N SER A 7 25.00 -5.56 15.03
CA SER A 7 24.91 -4.91 16.33
C SER A 7 25.07 -3.42 16.12
N GLN A 8 23.96 -2.68 16.24
CA GLN A 8 23.99 -1.22 16.39
C GLN A 8 23.62 -0.90 17.84
N GLY A 9 24.64 -0.67 18.68
CA GLY A 9 24.45 -0.49 20.13
C GLY A 9 24.02 -1.78 20.84
N HIS A 10 23.01 -1.70 21.72
CA HIS A 10 22.44 -2.85 22.47
C HIS A 10 21.39 -3.66 21.68
N THR A 11 21.24 -3.42 20.38
CA THR A 11 20.26 -4.11 19.54
C THR A 11 20.98 -5.21 18.76
N LEU A 12 20.48 -6.46 18.87
CA LEU A 12 20.91 -7.59 18.05
C LEU A 12 19.83 -7.85 17.00
N LYS A 13 20.18 -7.59 15.73
CA LYS A 13 19.41 -8.01 14.57
C LYS A 13 20.01 -9.29 14.01
N VAL A 14 19.17 -10.29 13.85
CA VAL A 14 19.52 -11.61 13.31
C VAL A 14 18.74 -11.82 12.02
N GLU A 15 19.45 -12.09 10.94
CA GLU A 15 18.86 -12.47 9.65
C GLU A 15 19.31 -13.88 9.31
N ILE A 16 18.34 -14.77 9.09
CA ILE A 16 18.57 -16.17 8.73
C ILE A 16 18.03 -16.35 7.33
N VAL A 17 18.94 -16.61 6.38
CA VAL A 17 18.58 -16.80 4.98
C VAL A 17 18.95 -18.20 4.53
N HIS A 18 17.98 -18.93 4.00
CA HIS A 18 18.20 -20.25 3.45
C HIS A 18 17.70 -20.33 2.00
N TRP A 19 18.66 -20.37 1.08
CA TRP A 19 18.45 -20.69 -0.33
C TRP A 19 18.87 -22.14 -0.59
N LEU A 20 18.07 -22.86 -1.34
CA LEU A 20 18.35 -24.17 -1.88
C LEU A 20 18.88 -23.99 -3.31
N ASP A 21 20.13 -24.38 -3.54
CA ASP A 21 20.77 -24.33 -4.86
C ASP A 21 20.26 -25.44 -5.81
N VAL A 22 19.21 -26.18 -5.43
CA VAL A 22 18.75 -27.38 -6.14
C VAL A 22 17.25 -27.27 -6.34
N ASP A 23 16.80 -27.43 -7.59
CA ASP A 23 15.40 -27.68 -7.92
C ASP A 23 14.91 -28.85 -7.05
N PHE A 24 14.13 -28.56 -6.00
CA PHE A 24 13.55 -29.61 -5.16
C PHE A 24 12.64 -30.45 -6.06
N PRO A 25 12.93 -31.75 -6.29
CA PRO A 25 12.17 -32.56 -7.25
C PRO A 25 10.80 -33.00 -6.71
N PHE A 26 10.33 -32.42 -5.61
CA PHE A 26 9.19 -32.93 -4.85
C PHE A 26 7.96 -32.06 -5.12
N THR A 27 7.10 -32.57 -6.01
CA THR A 27 5.77 -31.99 -6.27
C THR A 27 4.78 -32.23 -5.13
N ASP A 28 5.11 -33.10 -4.17
CA ASP A 28 4.36 -33.36 -2.94
C ASP A 28 5.32 -33.30 -1.73
N THR A 29 5.28 -32.18 -1.01
CA THR A 29 6.21 -31.86 0.09
C THR A 29 5.84 -32.52 1.43
N ASP A 30 4.67 -33.14 1.52
CA ASP A 30 4.18 -33.74 2.76
C ASP A 30 4.86 -35.08 3.11
N ASP A 31 5.54 -35.71 2.15
CA ASP A 31 6.17 -37.04 2.28
C ASP A 31 7.68 -37.02 2.61
N ILE A 32 8.31 -35.84 2.69
CA ILE A 32 9.73 -35.75 3.02
C ILE A 32 9.92 -35.91 4.54
N ASP A 33 10.71 -36.91 4.95
CA ASP A 33 11.04 -37.10 6.37
C ASP A 33 12.07 -36.08 6.89
N ASP A 34 12.08 -35.88 8.21
CA ASP A 34 12.97 -34.89 8.84
C ASP A 34 14.46 -35.25 8.68
N ALA A 35 14.79 -36.53 8.53
CA ALA A 35 16.18 -36.97 8.35
C ALA A 35 16.74 -36.52 7.00
N THR A 36 15.96 -36.68 5.93
CA THR A 36 16.30 -36.24 4.57
C THR A 36 16.46 -34.71 4.51
N LEU A 37 15.58 -33.97 5.17
CA LEU A 37 15.70 -32.50 5.28
C LEU A 37 16.97 -32.08 6.02
N LEU A 38 17.30 -32.78 7.12
CA LEU A 38 18.52 -32.51 7.89
C LEU A 38 19.80 -32.80 7.10
N ASP A 39 19.80 -33.84 6.27
CA ASP A 39 20.92 -34.15 5.37
C ASP A 39 21.12 -33.03 4.34
N CYS A 40 20.03 -32.45 3.80
CA CYS A 40 20.09 -31.30 2.90
C CYS A 40 20.57 -30.02 3.59
N ILE A 41 20.15 -29.77 4.83
CA ILE A 41 20.55 -28.58 5.61
C ILE A 41 22.00 -28.69 6.06
N GLY A 42 22.44 -29.90 6.42
CA GLY A 42 23.74 -30.19 7.00
C GLY A 42 23.76 -30.04 8.53
N VAL A 43 24.45 -30.98 9.19
CA VAL A 43 24.55 -31.05 10.66
C VAL A 43 25.14 -29.79 11.27
N ASP A 44 26.17 -29.20 10.63
CA ASP A 44 26.82 -27.98 11.12
C ASP A 44 25.87 -26.77 11.08
N ALA A 45 25.04 -26.69 10.03
CA ALA A 45 24.08 -25.60 9.88
C ALA A 45 22.95 -25.70 10.92
N ARG A 46 22.42 -26.91 11.18
CA ARG A 46 21.49 -27.17 12.29
C ARG A 46 22.11 -26.81 13.64
N ARG A 47 23.36 -27.23 13.88
CA ARG A 47 24.06 -26.94 15.14
C ARG A 47 24.26 -25.44 15.34
N LEU A 48 24.65 -24.72 14.30
CA LEU A 48 24.80 -23.27 14.33
C LEU A 48 23.45 -22.57 14.61
N PHE A 49 22.36 -23.02 13.98
CA PHE A 49 21.02 -22.52 14.25
C PHE A 49 20.61 -22.74 15.72
N CYS A 50 20.81 -23.95 16.25
CA CYS A 50 20.48 -24.23 17.65
C CYS A 50 21.31 -23.38 18.62
N LEU A 51 22.62 -23.22 18.38
CA LEU A 51 23.49 -22.34 19.17
C LEU A 51 23.07 -20.88 19.10
N LEU A 52 22.52 -20.44 17.96
CA LEU A 52 22.00 -19.09 17.83
C LEU A 52 20.70 -18.92 18.65
N MET A 53 19.80 -19.91 18.59
CA MET A 53 18.53 -19.88 19.32
C MET A 53 18.71 -19.91 20.85
N THR A 54 19.85 -20.34 21.38
CA THR A 54 20.14 -20.20 22.82
C THR A 54 20.28 -18.74 23.26
N GLU A 55 20.57 -17.82 22.32
CA GLU A 55 20.69 -16.37 22.57
C GLU A 55 19.40 -15.60 22.21
N ALA A 56 18.31 -16.30 21.86
CA ALA A 56 17.08 -15.70 21.36
C ALA A 56 16.44 -14.67 22.30
N SER A 57 16.64 -14.80 23.61
CA SER A 57 16.09 -13.87 24.61
C SER A 57 16.62 -12.44 24.46
N ARG A 58 17.76 -12.29 23.77
CA ARG A 58 18.43 -11.01 23.50
C ARG A 58 18.05 -10.41 22.15
N PHE A 59 17.35 -11.16 21.30
CA PHE A 59 16.99 -10.70 19.97
C PHE A 59 15.98 -9.58 20.11
N ARG A 60 16.24 -8.45 19.44
CA ARG A 60 15.26 -7.37 19.31
C ARG A 60 14.56 -7.43 17.96
N GLU A 61 15.29 -7.86 16.94
CA GLU A 61 14.81 -8.05 15.58
C GLU A 61 15.25 -9.43 15.09
N LEU A 62 14.31 -10.20 14.59
CA LEU A 62 14.55 -11.51 14.00
C LEU A 62 13.89 -11.56 12.62
N ASP A 63 14.70 -11.72 11.58
CA ASP A 63 14.27 -11.92 10.21
C ASP A 63 14.63 -13.34 9.76
N MET A 64 13.61 -14.08 9.34
CA MET A 64 13.70 -15.49 8.98
C MET A 64 13.15 -15.69 7.57
N GLN A 65 14.07 -15.86 6.62
CA GLN A 65 13.78 -16.06 5.21
C GLN A 65 14.18 -17.46 4.79
N PHE A 66 13.19 -18.27 4.47
CA PHE A 66 13.37 -19.62 3.99
C PHE A 66 12.78 -19.75 2.60
N GLU A 67 13.50 -20.42 1.70
CA GLU A 67 12.88 -20.85 0.45
C GLU A 67 11.78 -21.89 0.72
N GLU A 68 12.05 -22.85 1.62
CA GLU A 68 11.13 -23.93 1.95
C GLU A 68 10.81 -23.99 3.45
N TRP A 69 9.52 -24.01 3.79
CA TRP A 69 9.06 -24.03 5.20
C TRP A 69 9.48 -25.31 5.96
N LEU A 70 9.66 -26.42 5.24
CA LEU A 70 10.09 -27.71 5.77
C LEU A 70 11.45 -27.62 6.49
N VAL A 71 12.31 -26.70 6.05
CA VAL A 71 13.60 -26.43 6.70
C VAL A 71 13.38 -26.04 8.16
N LEU A 72 12.39 -25.19 8.43
CA LEU A 72 12.09 -24.72 9.79
C LEU A 72 11.52 -25.85 10.68
N ARG A 73 10.86 -26.85 10.09
CA ARG A 73 10.42 -28.06 10.79
C ARG A 73 11.63 -28.86 11.30
N ALA A 74 12.61 -29.10 10.42
CA ALA A 74 13.84 -29.83 10.73
C ALA A 74 14.79 -29.06 11.68
N LEU A 75 14.74 -27.73 11.67
CA LEU A 75 15.55 -26.86 12.53
C LEU A 75 15.03 -26.72 13.97
N LYS A 76 13.95 -27.41 14.36
CA LYS A 76 13.37 -27.33 15.71
C LYS A 76 14.46 -27.52 16.79
N PRO A 77 14.66 -26.53 17.67
CA PRO A 77 15.58 -26.67 18.80
C PRO A 77 15.09 -27.69 19.82
N GLU A 78 16.03 -28.35 20.49
CA GLU A 78 15.74 -29.35 21.52
C GLU A 78 15.26 -28.70 22.82
N GLU A 79 15.82 -27.54 23.15
CA GLU A 79 15.44 -26.74 24.31
C GLU A 79 14.39 -25.69 23.95
N PRO A 80 13.48 -25.33 24.89
CA PRO A 80 12.53 -24.24 24.70
C PRO A 80 13.24 -22.91 24.45
N ILE A 81 12.72 -22.16 23.48
CA ILE A 81 13.25 -20.84 23.10
C ILE A 81 12.42 -19.75 23.78
N SER A 82 13.07 -18.68 24.20
CA SER A 82 12.44 -17.50 24.78
C SER A 82 12.81 -16.24 24.01
N PHE A 83 11.84 -15.35 23.74
CA PHE A 83 11.98 -14.14 22.94
C PHE A 83 11.72 -12.85 23.74
N GLU A 84 12.26 -12.76 24.96
CA GLU A 84 11.92 -11.70 25.95
C GLU A 84 12.12 -10.27 25.44
N SER A 85 13.14 -10.04 24.62
CA SER A 85 13.49 -8.72 24.08
C SER A 85 12.93 -8.43 22.69
N LEU A 86 12.24 -9.38 22.08
CA LEU A 86 11.87 -9.32 20.66
C LEU A 86 10.79 -8.27 20.43
N ARG A 87 11.04 -7.36 19.48
CA ARG A 87 10.15 -6.25 19.12
C ARG A 87 9.67 -6.34 17.68
N HIS A 88 10.52 -6.85 16.80
CA HIS A 88 10.25 -7.02 15.38
C HIS A 88 10.53 -8.46 14.96
N PHE A 89 9.58 -9.05 14.25
CA PHE A 89 9.71 -10.39 13.69
C PHE A 89 9.30 -10.36 12.21
N ALA A 90 10.21 -10.75 11.33
CA ALA A 90 9.94 -10.91 9.91
C ALA A 90 10.07 -12.38 9.53
N TYR A 91 9.10 -12.87 8.76
CA TYR A 91 9.03 -14.25 8.31
C TYR A 91 8.57 -14.34 6.87
N SER A 92 9.44 -14.87 6.01
CA SER A 92 9.13 -15.20 4.63
C SER A 92 9.43 -16.67 4.35
N ALA A 93 8.45 -17.38 3.78
CA ALA A 93 8.62 -18.76 3.34
C ALA A 93 7.79 -19.02 2.08
N HIS A 94 8.44 -19.33 0.97
CA HIS A 94 7.77 -19.67 -0.28
C HIS A 94 7.14 -21.06 -0.18
N ALA A 95 5.85 -21.18 0.19
CA ALA A 95 5.19 -22.48 0.14
C ALA A 95 3.68 -22.45 -0.12
N THR A 96 3.28 -23.34 -1.04
CA THR A 96 1.92 -23.51 -1.56
C THR A 96 0.99 -24.33 -0.66
N ALA A 97 1.49 -25.09 0.33
CA ALA A 97 0.66 -25.85 1.28
C ALA A 97 1.38 -26.13 2.62
N GLY A 98 0.62 -26.40 3.70
CA GLY A 98 1.11 -27.27 4.79
C GLY A 98 1.92 -26.72 5.98
N PHE A 99 1.98 -25.41 6.27
CA PHE A 99 2.80 -24.88 7.39
C PHE A 99 2.48 -25.51 8.75
N ASN A 100 3.41 -26.33 9.25
CA ASN A 100 3.36 -26.88 10.61
C ASN A 100 4.69 -26.63 11.34
N THR A 101 4.88 -25.41 11.84
CA THR A 101 5.99 -25.04 12.74
C THR A 101 5.47 -24.51 14.09
N PRO A 102 4.66 -25.29 14.85
CA PRO A 102 3.99 -24.77 16.04
C PRO A 102 4.96 -24.28 17.09
N TRP A 103 6.17 -24.86 17.16
CA TRP A 103 7.17 -24.50 18.14
C TRP A 103 7.54 -23.01 18.06
N LEU A 104 7.65 -22.45 16.85
CA LEU A 104 8.04 -21.04 16.65
C LEU A 104 6.90 -20.11 17.05
N TRP A 105 5.71 -20.33 16.51
CA TRP A 105 4.53 -19.50 16.80
C TRP A 105 4.13 -19.57 18.29
N THR A 106 4.25 -20.75 18.90
CA THR A 106 4.04 -20.93 20.34
C THR A 106 5.06 -20.15 21.15
N ALA A 107 6.35 -20.20 20.78
CA ALA A 107 7.39 -19.43 21.46
C ALA A 107 7.15 -17.93 21.32
N LEU A 108 6.84 -17.43 20.12
CA LEU A 108 6.52 -16.01 19.89
C LEU A 108 5.33 -15.56 20.74
N THR A 109 4.23 -16.32 20.74
CA THR A 109 3.04 -15.97 21.54
C THR A 109 3.31 -15.97 23.04
N ASN A 110 4.04 -16.98 23.54
CA ASN A 110 4.17 -17.19 24.99
C ASN A 110 5.36 -16.43 25.60
N THR A 111 6.37 -16.08 24.82
CA THR A 111 7.66 -15.58 25.33
C THR A 111 8.11 -14.26 24.72
N ALA A 112 7.37 -13.67 23.79
CA ALA A 112 7.69 -12.37 23.19
C ALA A 112 6.71 -11.25 23.64
N PRO A 113 6.73 -10.82 24.92
CA PRO A 113 5.78 -9.82 25.44
C PRO A 113 6.01 -8.41 24.88
N LEU A 114 7.14 -8.16 24.22
CA LEU A 114 7.49 -6.87 23.63
C LEU A 114 7.31 -6.81 22.11
N LEU A 115 6.81 -7.89 21.50
CA LEU A 115 6.65 -8.00 20.04
C LEU A 115 5.52 -7.09 19.56
N THR A 116 5.88 -6.03 18.85
CA THR A 116 4.93 -5.02 18.35
C THR A 116 4.84 -5.00 16.83
N ASN A 117 5.87 -5.46 16.12
CA ASN A 117 5.96 -5.39 14.67
C ASN A 117 6.13 -6.79 14.09
N VAL A 118 5.24 -7.18 13.18
CA VAL A 118 5.32 -8.46 12.47
C VAL A 118 5.20 -8.25 10.98
N ASP A 119 6.16 -8.81 10.24
CA ASP A 119 6.10 -8.96 8.80
C ASP A 119 5.96 -10.45 8.48
N ALA A 120 4.81 -10.86 7.94
CA ALA A 120 4.50 -12.26 7.69
C ALA A 120 4.20 -12.48 6.20
N ASP A 121 4.69 -13.59 5.64
CA ASP A 121 4.28 -14.02 4.30
C ASP A 121 2.76 -14.18 4.20
N ARG A 122 2.15 -14.93 5.14
CA ARG A 122 0.71 -15.21 5.19
C ARG A 122 0.23 -15.25 6.62
N ILE A 123 -1.03 -14.89 6.84
CA ILE A 123 -1.74 -15.24 8.08
C ILE A 123 -2.52 -16.54 7.85
N ARG A 124 -2.29 -17.52 8.72
CA ARG A 124 -2.94 -18.85 8.70
C ARG A 124 -3.48 -19.20 10.08
N ARG A 125 -4.33 -20.23 10.17
CA ARG A 125 -4.91 -20.73 11.43
C ARG A 125 -3.85 -21.17 12.45
N THR A 126 -2.71 -21.66 11.97
CA THR A 126 -1.60 -22.12 12.80
C THR A 126 -0.72 -20.99 13.33
N ASN A 127 -0.86 -19.78 12.79
CA ASN A 127 -0.10 -18.61 13.22
C ASN A 127 -0.81 -17.99 14.44
N VAL A 128 -0.51 -18.54 15.61
CA VAL A 128 -0.83 -17.88 16.88
C VAL A 128 0.18 -16.75 17.00
N LEU A 129 -0.21 -15.54 16.61
CA LEU A 129 0.54 -14.33 16.88
C LEU A 129 -0.10 -13.61 18.07
N PRO A 130 0.67 -12.83 18.84
CA PRO A 130 0.12 -12.03 19.93
C PRO A 130 -0.57 -10.76 19.36
N PHE A 131 -1.63 -10.94 18.58
CA PHE A 131 -2.32 -9.89 17.83
C PHE A 131 -2.71 -8.66 18.66
N GLN A 132 -3.02 -8.84 19.95
CA GLN A 132 -3.45 -7.77 20.84
C GLN A 132 -2.36 -6.73 21.14
N GLN A 133 -1.07 -7.09 21.10
CA GLN A 133 0.04 -6.17 21.38
C GLN A 133 0.67 -5.59 20.11
N LEU A 134 0.28 -6.06 18.92
CA LEU A 134 0.82 -5.58 17.66
C LEU A 134 0.41 -4.12 17.39
N THR A 135 1.37 -3.31 16.99
CA THR A 135 1.19 -1.94 16.49
C THR A 135 1.43 -1.85 14.99
N SER A 136 2.19 -2.79 14.41
CA SER A 136 2.42 -2.88 12.96
C SER A 136 2.31 -4.32 12.49
N LEU A 137 1.57 -4.52 11.40
CA LEU A 137 1.41 -5.82 10.75
C LEU A 137 1.57 -5.67 9.24
N SER A 138 2.53 -6.36 8.65
CA SER A 138 2.69 -6.51 7.21
C SER A 138 2.37 -7.94 6.80
N ILE A 139 1.61 -8.10 5.71
CA ILE A 139 1.18 -9.38 5.17
C ILE A 139 1.52 -9.39 3.69
N GLU A 140 2.38 -10.31 3.26
CA GLU A 140 2.74 -10.40 1.84
C GLU A 140 1.56 -10.89 1.01
N TYR A 141 0.94 -12.01 1.41
CA TYR A 141 -0.18 -12.63 0.73
C TYR A 141 -1.37 -12.80 1.68
N TRP A 142 -2.44 -12.06 1.41
CA TRP A 142 -3.71 -12.26 2.09
C TRP A 142 -4.35 -13.57 1.61
N SER A 143 -4.54 -14.52 2.52
CA SER A 143 -5.01 -15.87 2.20
C SER A 143 -6.51 -15.92 1.88
N ALA A 144 -6.94 -16.98 1.17
CA ALA A 144 -8.35 -17.22 0.83
C ALA A 144 -9.25 -17.53 2.04
N ASP A 145 -8.70 -17.80 3.24
CA ASP A 145 -9.51 -17.90 4.47
C ASP A 145 -9.74 -16.49 5.04
N ALA A 146 -10.40 -15.64 4.25
CA ALA A 146 -10.55 -14.24 4.58
C ALA A 146 -11.34 -14.04 5.88
N THR A 147 -12.28 -14.93 6.19
CA THR A 147 -13.03 -14.93 7.47
C THR A 147 -12.10 -14.98 8.68
N LEU A 148 -11.16 -15.94 8.70
CA LEU A 148 -10.19 -16.05 9.78
C LEU A 148 -9.32 -14.79 9.88
N ASN A 149 -8.84 -14.28 8.74
CA ASN A 149 -7.97 -13.11 8.73
C ASN A 149 -8.69 -11.89 9.33
N PHE A 150 -9.98 -11.69 9.04
CA PHE A 150 -10.78 -10.63 9.68
C PHE A 150 -10.98 -10.85 11.18
N GLN A 151 -11.19 -12.10 11.63
CA GLN A 151 -11.27 -12.42 13.08
C GLN A 151 -9.95 -12.10 13.80
N GLN A 152 -8.82 -12.38 13.17
CA GLN A 152 -7.49 -12.07 13.71
C GLN A 152 -7.25 -10.56 13.72
N LEU A 153 -7.64 -9.83 12.66
CA LEU A 153 -7.60 -8.36 12.65
C LEU A 153 -8.48 -7.76 13.76
N GLN A 154 -9.66 -8.33 14.03
CA GLN A 154 -10.52 -7.86 15.12
C GLN A 154 -9.85 -7.97 16.50
N SER A 155 -8.91 -8.91 16.65
CA SER A 155 -8.12 -9.07 17.88
C SER A 155 -7.01 -8.02 18.02
N CYS A 156 -6.70 -7.27 16.95
CA CYS A 156 -5.64 -6.28 16.93
C CYS A 156 -6.12 -4.92 17.49
N THR A 157 -6.15 -4.79 18.81
CA THR A 157 -6.67 -3.59 19.49
C THR A 157 -5.69 -2.41 19.51
N ASN A 158 -4.41 -2.68 19.27
CA ASN A 158 -3.33 -1.68 19.30
C ASN A 158 -2.74 -1.35 17.92
N LEU A 159 -3.30 -1.90 16.84
CA LEU A 159 -2.72 -1.79 15.50
C LEU A 159 -2.79 -0.35 15.00
N GLU A 160 -1.63 0.21 14.64
CA GLU A 160 -1.46 1.55 14.10
C GLU A 160 -1.15 1.53 12.60
N SER A 161 -0.48 0.49 12.11
CA SER A 161 -0.12 0.33 10.70
C SER A 161 -0.44 -1.07 10.18
N LEU A 162 -1.08 -1.15 9.01
CA LEU A 162 -1.39 -2.40 8.31
C LEU A 162 -0.95 -2.31 6.85
N TYR A 163 -0.13 -3.25 6.42
CA TYR A 163 0.37 -3.36 5.04
C TYR A 163 -0.05 -4.72 4.47
N ILE A 164 -0.65 -4.72 3.27
CA ILE A 164 -1.08 -5.94 2.57
C ILE A 164 -0.53 -5.87 1.14
N ARG A 165 0.46 -6.71 0.77
CA ARG A 165 1.19 -6.61 -0.51
C ARG A 165 0.58 -7.40 -1.66
N SER A 166 -0.32 -8.34 -1.37
CA SER A 166 -1.04 -9.10 -2.39
C SER A 166 -2.37 -9.54 -1.80
N ALA A 167 -3.43 -8.84 -2.17
CA ALA A 167 -4.77 -9.06 -1.66
C ALA A 167 -5.69 -9.73 -2.68
N ASP A 168 -6.20 -10.92 -2.34
CA ASP A 168 -7.33 -11.61 -3.01
C ASP A 168 -8.47 -11.75 -2.00
N PHE A 169 -9.34 -10.74 -1.91
CA PHE A 169 -10.51 -10.80 -1.04
C PHE A 169 -11.68 -11.39 -1.81
N ARG A 170 -11.86 -12.70 -1.66
CA ARG A 170 -13.05 -13.39 -2.19
C ARG A 170 -14.33 -12.82 -1.58
N SER A 171 -15.42 -12.87 -2.35
CA SER A 171 -16.72 -12.27 -2.00
C SER A 171 -17.51 -13.05 -0.95
N ASP A 172 -16.95 -14.11 -0.37
CA ASP A 172 -17.61 -14.98 0.62
C ASP A 172 -17.59 -14.43 2.05
N VAL A 173 -17.01 -13.24 2.27
CA VAL A 173 -16.88 -12.60 3.60
C VAL A 173 -18.03 -11.64 3.95
N LEU A 174 -19.09 -11.60 3.15
CA LEU A 174 -20.24 -10.71 3.39
C LEU A 174 -20.84 -10.97 4.78
N GLY A 175 -20.75 -9.97 5.67
CA GLY A 175 -21.35 -10.00 7.02
C GLY A 175 -20.37 -9.82 8.19
N PHE A 176 -19.06 -9.81 7.95
CA PHE A 176 -18.09 -9.44 8.98
C PHE A 176 -17.88 -7.93 9.06
N HIS A 177 -17.68 -7.42 10.27
CA HIS A 177 -17.35 -6.02 10.50
C HIS A 177 -16.19 -5.92 11.49
N VAL A 178 -15.11 -5.29 11.05
CA VAL A 178 -13.88 -5.09 11.81
C VAL A 178 -13.68 -3.59 12.01
N THR A 179 -13.50 -3.19 13.26
CA THR A 179 -13.19 -1.80 13.61
C THR A 179 -11.80 -1.72 14.22
N LEU A 180 -10.90 -0.97 13.57
CA LEU A 180 -9.53 -0.79 14.02
C LEU A 180 -9.35 0.64 14.53
N HIS A 181 -9.61 0.84 15.83
CA HIS A 181 -9.70 2.17 16.43
C HIS A 181 -8.39 2.95 16.43
N LYS A 182 -7.23 2.30 16.38
CA LYS A 182 -5.92 2.94 16.40
C LYS A 182 -5.21 2.93 15.05
N LEU A 183 -5.81 2.33 14.02
CA LEU A 183 -5.16 2.22 12.71
C LEU A 183 -5.08 3.61 12.07
N ARG A 184 -3.85 4.05 11.80
CA ARG A 184 -3.52 5.34 11.19
C ARG A 184 -3.03 5.18 9.76
N VAL A 185 -2.34 4.08 9.46
CA VAL A 185 -1.77 3.79 8.14
C VAL A 185 -2.32 2.49 7.60
N LEU A 186 -2.84 2.54 6.37
CA LEU A 186 -3.28 1.39 5.60
C LEU A 186 -2.68 1.43 4.19
N ASP A 187 -1.93 0.40 3.84
CA ASP A 187 -1.38 0.17 2.50
C ASP A 187 -1.90 -1.17 1.98
N VAL A 188 -2.59 -1.16 0.84
CA VAL A 188 -3.17 -2.36 0.25
C VAL A 188 -2.85 -2.43 -1.23
N VAL A 189 -2.23 -3.53 -1.62
CA VAL A 189 -1.94 -3.88 -3.01
C VAL A 189 -2.90 -5.01 -3.42
N ALA A 190 -3.82 -4.71 -4.33
CA ALA A 190 -4.70 -5.72 -4.90
C ALA A 190 -3.91 -6.66 -5.83
N GLN A 191 -4.14 -7.97 -5.69
CA GLN A 191 -3.38 -8.99 -6.43
C GLN A 191 -3.75 -9.02 -7.92
N SER A 192 -5.04 -9.04 -8.25
CA SER A 192 -5.52 -9.20 -9.63
C SER A 192 -6.21 -7.95 -10.15
N SER A 193 -7.18 -7.43 -9.39
CA SER A 193 -8.02 -6.30 -9.76
C SER A 193 -8.33 -5.44 -8.55
N LEU A 194 -8.52 -4.13 -8.72
CA LEU A 194 -8.98 -3.29 -7.60
C LEU A 194 -10.39 -3.66 -7.14
N SER A 195 -11.21 -4.24 -8.02
CA SER A 195 -12.55 -4.75 -7.66
C SER A 195 -12.48 -5.75 -6.50
N ASP A 196 -11.35 -6.46 -6.35
CA ASP A 196 -11.13 -7.44 -5.29
C ASP A 196 -11.16 -6.75 -3.91
N LEU A 197 -10.89 -5.45 -3.83
CA LEU A 197 -10.96 -4.70 -2.56
C LEU A 197 -12.39 -4.43 -2.07
N ASN A 198 -13.42 -4.80 -2.84
CA ASN A 198 -14.81 -4.47 -2.49
C ASN A 198 -15.23 -5.06 -1.14
N ALA A 199 -15.05 -6.37 -0.96
CA ALA A 199 -15.38 -7.06 0.29
C ALA A 199 -14.56 -6.51 1.47
N PHE A 200 -13.30 -6.15 1.21
CA PHE A 200 -12.43 -5.56 2.23
C PHE A 200 -12.95 -4.22 2.73
N PHE A 201 -13.31 -3.29 1.84
CA PHE A 201 -13.87 -2.00 2.26
C PHE A 201 -15.27 -2.10 2.86
N GLU A 202 -16.08 -3.08 2.47
CA GLU A 202 -17.38 -3.33 3.09
C GLU A 202 -17.25 -3.72 4.57
N CYS A 203 -16.20 -4.47 4.93
CA CYS A 203 -16.01 -4.99 6.28
C CYS A 203 -15.31 -4.02 7.25
N LEU A 204 -14.67 -2.94 6.79
CA LEU A 204 -13.78 -2.13 7.64
C LEU A 204 -14.41 -0.83 8.15
N THR A 205 -14.11 -0.49 9.40
CA THR A 205 -14.32 0.85 9.96
C THR A 205 -13.03 1.32 10.64
N LEU A 206 -12.46 2.42 10.15
CA LEU A 206 -11.10 2.87 10.46
C LEU A 206 -11.11 4.32 10.97
N PRO A 207 -11.61 4.58 12.20
CA PRO A 207 -11.91 5.92 12.65
C PRO A 207 -10.70 6.84 12.85
N SER A 208 -9.50 6.26 13.01
CA SER A 208 -8.25 7.02 13.21
C SER A 208 -7.36 7.05 11.95
N LEU A 209 -7.89 6.66 10.79
CA LEU A 209 -7.11 6.57 9.56
C LEU A 209 -6.62 7.95 9.11
N GLU A 210 -5.32 8.07 8.89
CA GLU A 210 -4.63 9.29 8.45
C GLU A 210 -3.99 9.12 7.06
N ALA A 211 -3.51 7.92 6.74
CA ALA A 211 -2.87 7.61 5.46
C ALA A 211 -3.43 6.32 4.85
N LEU A 212 -3.84 6.42 3.59
CA LEU A 212 -4.33 5.32 2.78
C LEU A 212 -3.60 5.26 1.45
N GLU A 213 -2.98 4.13 1.17
CA GLU A 213 -2.36 3.81 -0.10
C GLU A 213 -3.00 2.56 -0.71
N ILE A 214 -3.40 2.68 -1.97
CA ILE A 214 -4.03 1.61 -2.75
C ILE A 214 -3.22 1.42 -4.02
N LEU A 215 -2.71 0.20 -4.22
CA LEU A 215 -2.00 -0.20 -5.42
C LEU A 215 -2.69 -1.39 -6.09
N SER A 216 -2.44 -1.56 -7.39
CA SER A 216 -2.81 -2.77 -8.12
C SER A 216 -1.54 -3.41 -8.69
N CYS A 217 -1.38 -4.72 -8.49
CA CYS A 217 -0.34 -5.52 -9.14
C CYS A 217 -0.72 -5.82 -10.61
N SER A 218 -0.88 -4.77 -11.41
CA SER A 218 -1.28 -4.82 -12.82
C SER A 218 -0.24 -5.42 -13.78
N ARG A 219 0.92 -5.86 -13.26
CA ARG A 219 2.04 -6.32 -14.09
C ARG A 219 1.82 -7.69 -14.74
N TRP A 220 0.83 -8.47 -14.29
CA TRP A 220 0.79 -9.91 -14.57
C TRP A 220 -0.44 -10.42 -15.35
N ASN A 221 -1.53 -9.66 -15.51
CA ASN A 221 -2.76 -10.20 -16.14
C ASN A 221 -3.26 -9.35 -17.33
N ALA A 222 -3.83 -9.98 -18.35
CA ALA A 222 -4.38 -9.28 -19.53
C ALA A 222 -5.83 -8.82 -19.35
N TYR A 223 -6.48 -9.21 -18.24
CA TYR A 223 -7.88 -8.97 -17.91
C TYR A 223 -7.96 -8.16 -16.61
N HIS A 224 -7.57 -6.89 -16.69
CA HIS A 224 -7.65 -5.98 -15.55
C HIS A 224 -8.95 -5.18 -15.62
N ASP A 225 -9.76 -5.24 -14.56
CA ASP A 225 -10.73 -4.18 -14.29
C ASP A 225 -9.99 -3.08 -13.52
N PRO A 226 -9.70 -1.92 -14.14
CA PRO A 226 -8.96 -0.85 -13.49
C PRO A 226 -9.85 -0.07 -12.51
N ASN A 227 -11.14 -0.41 -12.37
CA ASN A 227 -12.05 0.38 -11.57
C ASN A 227 -11.90 0.06 -10.08
N LEU A 228 -11.56 1.08 -9.32
CA LEU A 228 -11.69 1.09 -7.87
C LEU A 228 -13.17 0.80 -7.49
N PRO A 229 -13.45 0.00 -6.45
CA PRO A 229 -14.82 -0.24 -5.99
C PRO A 229 -15.34 0.99 -5.23
N PHE A 230 -15.69 2.03 -5.99
CA PHE A 230 -16.00 3.37 -5.49
C PHE A 230 -17.11 3.40 -4.44
N SER A 231 -18.11 2.53 -4.56
CA SER A 231 -19.26 2.47 -3.64
C SER A 231 -18.86 1.98 -2.25
N SER A 232 -18.17 0.83 -2.15
CA SER A 232 -17.71 0.28 -0.88
C SER A 232 -16.61 1.13 -0.26
N PHE A 233 -15.71 1.68 -1.08
CA PHE A 233 -14.67 2.59 -0.60
C PHE A 233 -15.26 3.89 -0.02
N SER A 234 -16.18 4.55 -0.73
CA SER A 234 -16.88 5.74 -0.19
C SER A 234 -17.67 5.39 1.07
N SER A 235 -18.32 4.22 1.11
CA SER A 235 -19.05 3.76 2.30
C SER A 235 -18.12 3.55 3.49
N MET A 236 -16.93 2.98 3.27
CA MET A 236 -15.91 2.81 4.31
C MET A 236 -15.46 4.15 4.87
N LEU A 237 -15.15 5.13 4.02
CA LEU A 237 -14.74 6.47 4.45
C LEU A 237 -15.84 7.15 5.27
N LYS A 238 -17.10 7.09 4.80
CA LYS A 238 -18.27 7.65 5.50
C LYS A 238 -18.49 7.01 6.87
N ARG A 239 -18.46 5.69 6.95
CA ARG A 239 -18.61 4.96 8.22
C ARG A 239 -17.46 5.22 9.18
N SER A 240 -16.25 5.37 8.64
CA SER A 240 -15.04 5.62 9.43
C SER A 240 -15.02 7.04 9.98
N ALA A 241 -15.56 8.03 9.26
CA ALA A 241 -15.52 9.45 9.64
C ALA A 241 -14.10 9.90 10.05
N CYS A 242 -13.10 9.35 9.37
CA CYS A 242 -11.69 9.54 9.68
C CYS A 242 -11.17 10.90 9.18
N SER A 243 -10.03 11.34 9.72
CA SER A 243 -9.35 12.57 9.30
C SER A 243 -8.25 12.26 8.29
N LEU A 244 -8.61 11.64 7.17
CA LEU A 244 -7.63 11.20 6.15
C LEU A 244 -6.82 12.40 5.62
N GLU A 245 -5.50 12.35 5.80
CA GLU A 245 -4.55 13.38 5.39
C GLU A 245 -3.79 13.02 4.12
N ILE A 246 -3.57 11.73 3.87
CA ILE A 246 -2.80 11.20 2.75
C ILE A 246 -3.64 10.16 2.00
N LEU A 247 -3.83 10.37 0.71
CA LEU A 247 -4.49 9.42 -0.19
C LEU A 247 -3.63 9.20 -1.42
N ILE A 248 -3.25 7.94 -1.64
CA ILE A 248 -2.48 7.49 -2.79
C ILE A 248 -3.25 6.38 -3.50
N ILE A 249 -3.53 6.57 -4.78
CA ILE A 249 -4.20 5.56 -5.61
C ILE A 249 -3.38 5.37 -6.90
N HIS A 250 -2.77 4.20 -7.02
CA HIS A 250 -2.03 3.79 -8.21
C HIS A 250 -2.93 3.07 -9.22
N ASP A 251 -2.58 3.21 -10.51
CA ASP A 251 -3.12 2.51 -11.68
C ASP A 251 -4.62 2.57 -12.01
N CYS A 252 -5.43 3.46 -11.42
CA CYS A 252 -6.89 3.17 -11.38
C CYS A 252 -7.86 4.36 -11.45
N VAL A 253 -7.44 5.54 -11.93
CA VAL A 253 -8.35 6.69 -11.99
C VAL A 253 -8.52 7.20 -13.42
N HIS A 254 -9.68 6.92 -14.00
CA HIS A 254 -10.08 7.57 -15.24
C HIS A 254 -10.35 9.07 -15.01
N VAL A 255 -9.84 9.93 -15.89
CA VAL A 255 -9.99 11.40 -15.74
C VAL A 255 -11.45 11.87 -15.79
N SER A 256 -12.33 11.11 -16.44
CA SER A 256 -13.78 11.41 -16.48
C SER A 256 -14.55 10.87 -15.26
N ASN A 257 -13.89 10.20 -14.31
CA ASN A 257 -14.59 9.50 -13.25
C ASN A 257 -15.05 10.47 -12.14
N ARG A 258 -16.35 10.73 -12.06
CA ARG A 258 -16.94 11.56 -11.00
C ARG A 258 -16.88 10.91 -9.62
N ALA A 259 -16.85 9.58 -9.54
CA ALA A 259 -16.88 8.87 -8.27
C ALA A 259 -15.63 9.16 -7.41
N ILE A 260 -14.49 9.47 -8.04
CA ILE A 260 -13.31 9.92 -7.29
C ILE A 260 -13.53 11.30 -6.65
N ALA A 261 -14.26 12.21 -7.30
CA ALA A 261 -14.61 13.49 -6.70
C ALA A 261 -15.56 13.30 -5.52
N ASP A 262 -16.47 12.33 -5.59
CA ASP A 262 -17.34 11.97 -4.47
C ASP A 262 -16.51 11.44 -3.28
N ILE A 263 -15.50 10.60 -3.51
CA ILE A 263 -14.54 10.19 -2.48
C ILE A 263 -13.80 11.39 -1.88
N LEU A 264 -13.26 12.28 -2.73
CA LEU A 264 -12.50 13.44 -2.28
C LEU A 264 -13.34 14.42 -1.45
N ARG A 265 -14.67 14.45 -1.62
CA ARG A 265 -15.58 15.23 -0.75
C ARG A 265 -15.67 14.67 0.66
N GLU A 266 -15.51 13.35 0.83
CA GLU A 266 -15.48 12.71 2.14
C GLU A 266 -14.14 12.89 2.87
N CYS A 267 -13.14 13.53 2.24
CA CYS A 267 -11.80 13.73 2.78
C CYS A 267 -11.41 15.22 2.90
N PRO A 268 -12.12 16.04 3.69
CA PRO A 268 -11.84 17.48 3.80
C PRO A 268 -10.47 17.80 4.42
N SER A 269 -9.92 16.88 5.22
CA SER A 269 -8.61 17.02 5.88
C SER A 269 -7.42 16.69 4.97
N LEU A 270 -7.67 16.24 3.73
CA LEU A 270 -6.63 15.74 2.84
C LEU A 270 -5.58 16.81 2.53
N THR A 271 -4.31 16.52 2.82
CA THR A 271 -3.16 17.40 2.57
C THR A 271 -2.27 16.91 1.43
N TYR A 272 -2.26 15.59 1.19
CA TYR A 272 -1.51 14.94 0.12
C TYR A 272 -2.44 14.05 -0.72
N LEU A 273 -2.47 14.32 -2.03
CA LEU A 273 -3.20 13.51 -3.01
C LEU A 273 -2.23 13.04 -4.09
N GLN A 274 -2.14 11.73 -4.28
CA GLN A 274 -1.43 11.13 -5.40
C GLN A 274 -2.37 10.24 -6.20
N LEU A 275 -2.52 10.56 -7.48
CA LEU A 275 -3.38 9.81 -8.39
C LEU A 275 -2.62 9.41 -9.64
N CYS A 276 -2.83 8.17 -10.04
CA CYS A 276 -2.39 7.65 -11.31
C CYS A 276 -3.56 7.63 -12.30
N LEU A 277 -3.53 8.55 -13.24
CA LEU A 277 -4.58 8.82 -14.20
C LEU A 277 -4.39 8.03 -15.49
N THR A 278 -5.48 7.44 -15.97
CA THR A 278 -5.54 6.71 -17.25
C THR A 278 -6.65 7.27 -18.14
N GLU A 279 -6.49 7.10 -19.45
CA GLU A 279 -7.51 7.49 -20.42
C GLU A 279 -8.72 6.57 -20.26
N GLY A 280 -9.90 7.15 -20.04
CA GLY A 280 -11.13 6.35 -19.99
C GLY A 280 -11.46 5.87 -21.39
N THR A 281 -11.36 4.57 -21.65
CA THR A 281 -12.01 4.00 -22.83
C THR A 281 -13.51 4.03 -22.55
N SER A 282 -14.21 5.03 -23.08
CA SER A 282 -15.67 5.04 -23.15
C SER A 282 -16.15 3.97 -24.14
N GLN A 283 -15.84 2.70 -23.87
CA GLN A 283 -16.38 1.56 -24.59
C GLN A 283 -17.27 0.78 -23.64
N GLU A 284 -18.40 1.38 -23.26
CA GLU A 284 -19.58 0.54 -23.17
C GLU A 284 -19.93 0.12 -24.61
N PRO A 285 -20.04 -1.18 -24.92
CA PRO A 285 -20.46 -1.62 -26.24
C PRO A 285 -21.93 -1.22 -26.44
N GLY A 286 -22.15 -0.06 -27.10
CA GLY A 286 -23.47 0.45 -27.48
C GLY A 286 -23.98 1.70 -26.73
N GLY A 287 -23.22 2.26 -25.79
CA GLY A 287 -23.62 3.45 -25.04
C GLY A 287 -23.26 4.76 -25.75
N GLN A 288 -24.23 5.64 -26.01
CA GLN A 288 -23.95 7.02 -26.44
C GLN A 288 -23.03 7.71 -25.43
N ILE A 289 -21.93 8.31 -25.92
CA ILE A 289 -21.01 9.12 -25.11
C ILE A 289 -21.79 10.33 -24.59
N VAL A 290 -22.27 10.27 -23.36
CA VAL A 290 -22.83 11.45 -22.67
C VAL A 290 -21.65 12.32 -22.22
N SER A 291 -21.21 13.19 -23.11
CA SER A 291 -20.05 14.08 -22.94
C SER A 291 -20.36 15.33 -22.10
N GLN A 292 -21.18 15.24 -21.05
CA GLN A 292 -21.60 16.40 -20.25
C GLN A 292 -21.05 16.44 -18.82
N ASP A 293 -20.39 15.38 -18.35
CA ASP A 293 -19.85 15.38 -17.00
C ASP A 293 -18.50 16.12 -16.91
N PRO A 294 -18.31 16.99 -15.90
CA PRO A 294 -17.03 17.66 -15.67
C PRO A 294 -15.95 16.63 -15.34
N ASN A 295 -14.79 16.72 -16.02
CA ASN A 295 -13.65 15.87 -15.71
C ASN A 295 -13.04 16.19 -14.33
N LEU A 296 -12.30 15.24 -13.75
CA LEU A 296 -11.67 15.36 -12.43
C LEU A 296 -10.78 16.60 -12.30
N LEU A 297 -10.04 16.96 -13.36
CA LEU A 297 -9.13 18.11 -13.34
C LEU A 297 -9.88 19.44 -13.18
N SER A 298 -11.06 19.58 -13.82
CA SER A 298 -11.89 20.77 -13.64
C SER A 298 -12.49 20.83 -12.25
N LEU A 299 -12.84 19.69 -11.64
CA LEU A 299 -13.36 19.63 -10.26
C LEU A 299 -12.32 19.98 -9.19
N LEU A 300 -11.03 19.72 -9.47
CA LEU A 300 -9.93 20.12 -8.59
C LEU A 300 -9.58 21.61 -8.69
N THR A 301 -9.95 22.26 -9.80
CA THR A 301 -9.78 23.70 -10.00
C THR A 301 -10.79 24.45 -9.13
N ILE A 302 -10.36 25.52 -8.47
CA ILE A 302 -11.25 26.35 -7.65
C ILE A 302 -11.90 27.44 -8.53
N PRO A 303 -13.24 27.43 -8.72
CA PRO A 303 -13.92 28.48 -9.47
C PRO A 303 -13.85 29.82 -8.73
N SER A 304 -13.79 30.94 -9.47
CA SER A 304 -13.68 32.29 -8.89
C SER A 304 -14.88 32.70 -8.01
N SER A 305 -16.04 32.06 -8.17
CA SER A 305 -17.26 32.31 -7.40
C SER A 305 -17.53 31.26 -6.31
N CYS A 306 -16.58 30.36 -6.06
CA CYS A 306 -16.76 29.23 -5.14
C CYS A 306 -16.66 29.70 -3.69
N ALA A 307 -17.53 29.20 -2.81
CA ALA A 307 -17.40 29.43 -1.38
C ALA A 307 -16.40 28.44 -0.74
N PRO A 308 -15.73 28.77 0.39
CA PRO A 308 -14.71 27.91 1.00
C PRO A 308 -15.17 26.49 1.34
N ASP A 309 -16.44 26.33 1.72
CA ASP A 309 -17.09 25.06 2.08
C ASP A 309 -17.42 24.20 0.86
N GLN A 310 -17.40 24.78 -0.34
CA GLN A 310 -17.63 24.09 -1.62
C GLN A 310 -16.32 23.64 -2.28
N VAL A 311 -15.16 24.08 -1.76
CA VAL A 311 -13.85 23.70 -2.29
C VAL A 311 -13.58 22.23 -2.00
N LEU A 312 -13.39 21.45 -3.05
CA LEU A 312 -12.95 20.05 -2.95
C LEU A 312 -11.55 20.00 -2.32
N VAL A 313 -11.34 19.12 -1.34
CA VAL A 313 -10.04 18.97 -0.63
C VAL A 313 -9.41 20.32 -0.26
N PRO A 314 -10.05 21.09 0.63
CA PRO A 314 -9.65 22.47 0.92
C PRO A 314 -8.28 22.55 1.61
N ARG A 315 -7.82 21.47 2.27
CA ARG A 315 -6.51 21.39 2.93
C ARG A 315 -5.38 20.89 2.02
N LEU A 316 -5.63 20.65 0.73
CA LEU A 316 -4.66 20.06 -0.17
C LEU A 316 -3.43 20.96 -0.34
N ARG A 317 -2.25 20.45 0.03
CA ARG A 317 -0.96 21.17 -0.10
C ARG A 317 -0.04 20.52 -1.12
N LYS A 318 -0.19 19.21 -1.33
CA LYS A 318 0.66 18.41 -2.22
C LYS A 318 -0.20 17.62 -3.19
N LEU A 319 0.01 17.83 -4.48
CA LEU A 319 -0.69 17.11 -5.54
C LEU A 319 0.34 16.41 -6.43
N TYR A 320 0.24 15.09 -6.54
CA TYR A 320 1.05 14.32 -7.47
C TYR A 320 0.14 13.58 -8.47
N LEU A 321 0.33 13.87 -9.75
CA LEU A 321 -0.40 13.20 -10.83
C LEU A 321 0.57 12.42 -11.70
N GLU A 322 0.35 11.12 -11.82
CA GLU A 322 1.00 10.28 -12.82
C GLU A 322 0.01 10.07 -13.97
N MET A 323 0.41 10.31 -15.22
CA MET A 323 -0.50 10.28 -16.38
C MET A 323 0.15 9.56 -17.56
N ASP A 324 -0.61 8.83 -18.36
CA ASP A 324 -0.11 8.37 -19.67
C ASP A 324 0.24 9.58 -20.55
N GLN A 325 1.34 9.50 -21.28
CA GLN A 325 1.76 10.51 -22.24
C GLN A 325 0.68 10.84 -23.28
N SER A 326 -0.16 9.88 -23.69
CA SER A 326 -1.27 10.13 -24.62
C SER A 326 -2.26 11.19 -24.12
N MET A 327 -2.40 11.31 -22.80
CA MET A 327 -3.35 12.21 -22.15
C MET A 327 -2.85 13.64 -22.04
N LEU A 328 -1.53 13.85 -22.16
CA LEU A 328 -0.89 15.16 -22.01
C LEU A 328 -1.00 15.96 -23.32
N ASN A 329 -2.21 16.41 -23.62
CA ASN A 329 -2.48 17.40 -24.67
C ASN A 329 -2.61 18.82 -24.09
N THR A 330 -2.75 19.82 -24.95
CA THR A 330 -2.83 21.24 -24.55
C THR A 330 -4.00 21.52 -23.60
N ALA A 331 -5.15 20.84 -23.77
CA ALA A 331 -6.32 21.03 -22.92
C ALA A 331 -6.06 20.49 -21.49
N THR A 332 -5.52 19.27 -21.38
CA THR A 332 -5.11 18.67 -20.10
C THR A 332 -4.06 19.52 -19.40
N ALA A 333 -3.02 19.96 -20.13
CA ALA A 333 -1.97 20.81 -19.59
C ALA A 333 -2.50 22.17 -19.11
N THR A 334 -3.47 22.76 -19.84
CA THR A 334 -4.15 23.99 -19.42
C THR A 334 -5.00 23.77 -18.17
N ALA A 335 -5.74 22.66 -18.09
CA ALA A 335 -6.52 22.32 -16.89
C ALA A 335 -5.61 22.16 -15.67
N LEU A 336 -4.46 21.48 -15.83
CA LEU A 336 -3.46 21.33 -14.78
C LEU A 336 -2.94 22.69 -14.31
N ALA A 337 -2.58 23.59 -15.24
CA ALA A 337 -2.15 24.94 -14.88
C ALA A 337 -3.24 25.71 -14.12
N ASN A 338 -4.51 25.60 -14.53
CA ASN A 338 -5.62 26.24 -13.85
C ASN A 338 -5.82 25.71 -12.41
N ILE A 339 -5.60 24.41 -12.16
CA ILE A 339 -5.60 23.86 -10.79
C ILE A 339 -4.55 24.56 -9.93
N VAL A 340 -3.31 24.63 -10.42
CA VAL A 340 -2.20 25.23 -9.64
C VAL A 340 -2.44 26.72 -9.39
N GLU A 341 -2.84 27.46 -10.43
CA GLU A 341 -3.10 28.90 -10.33
C GLU A 341 -4.25 29.19 -9.37
N SER A 342 -5.39 28.52 -9.52
CA SER A 342 -6.58 28.74 -8.67
C SER A 342 -6.31 28.45 -7.18
N ARG A 343 -5.34 27.60 -6.87
CA ARG A 343 -4.90 27.24 -5.51
C ARG A 343 -3.60 27.91 -5.07
N SER A 344 -3.10 28.89 -5.82
CA SER A 344 -1.90 29.65 -5.43
C SER A 344 -2.19 30.59 -4.24
N ALA A 345 -1.16 30.94 -3.48
CA ALA A 345 -1.31 31.81 -2.31
C ALA A 345 -2.03 33.14 -2.61
N PRO A 346 -1.72 33.89 -3.69
CA PRO A 346 -2.45 35.11 -4.01
C PRO A 346 -3.94 34.91 -4.28
N ASN A 347 -4.35 33.74 -4.79
CA ASN A 347 -5.75 33.48 -5.09
C ASN A 347 -6.52 33.00 -3.88
N VAL A 348 -5.90 32.18 -3.02
CA VAL A 348 -6.50 31.69 -1.78
C VAL A 348 -6.57 32.81 -0.72
N SER A 349 -5.57 33.68 -0.65
CA SER A 349 -5.50 34.77 0.34
C SER A 349 -6.22 36.06 -0.07
N ARG A 350 -6.84 36.10 -1.27
CA ARG A 350 -7.59 37.28 -1.75
C ARG A 350 -8.83 37.59 -0.92
N ASP A 351 -9.47 36.54 -0.40
CA ASP A 351 -10.70 36.64 0.35
C ASP A 351 -10.44 36.25 1.82
N PRO A 352 -10.58 37.19 2.79
CA PRO A 352 -10.40 36.92 4.21
C PRO A 352 -11.28 35.77 4.73
N THR A 353 -12.40 35.45 4.07
CA THR A 353 -13.29 34.37 4.49
C THR A 353 -12.70 32.97 4.27
N TRP A 354 -11.61 32.87 3.51
CA TRP A 354 -10.87 31.64 3.18
C TRP A 354 -9.72 31.37 4.15
N ASP A 355 -9.34 32.37 4.95
CA ASP A 355 -8.20 32.27 5.86
C ASP A 355 -8.39 31.11 6.84
N GLY A 356 -7.34 30.29 6.95
CA GLY A 356 -7.37 29.07 7.75
C GLY A 356 -8.40 28.03 7.31
N LYS A 357 -9.12 28.17 6.19
CA LYS A 357 -10.07 27.18 5.66
C LYS A 357 -9.56 26.49 4.41
N VAL A 358 -8.99 27.23 3.49
CA VAL A 358 -8.38 26.71 2.25
C VAL A 358 -6.88 26.92 2.30
N SER A 359 -6.12 25.89 1.95
CA SER A 359 -4.65 25.93 1.94
C SER A 359 -4.13 26.13 0.52
N PRO A 360 -3.08 26.95 0.33
CA PRO A 360 -2.45 27.04 -0.97
C PRO A 360 -1.68 25.76 -1.30
N LEU A 361 -1.66 25.40 -2.58
CA LEU A 361 -0.83 24.30 -3.08
C LEU A 361 0.65 24.69 -2.94
N ALA A 362 1.40 23.89 -2.17
CA ALA A 362 2.82 24.07 -1.94
C ALA A 362 3.67 23.27 -2.94
N HIS A 363 3.21 22.09 -3.33
CA HIS A 363 3.95 21.20 -4.23
C HIS A 363 3.01 20.53 -5.22
N VAL A 364 3.33 20.66 -6.51
CA VAL A 364 2.69 19.93 -7.59
C VAL A 364 3.76 19.14 -8.32
N ARG A 365 3.56 17.83 -8.43
CA ARG A 365 4.39 16.96 -9.27
C ARG A 365 3.51 16.38 -10.37
N ILE A 366 4.02 16.35 -11.59
CA ILE A 366 3.36 15.66 -12.70
C ILE A 366 4.39 14.77 -13.36
N ARG A 367 4.09 13.47 -13.43
CA ARG A 367 4.92 12.47 -14.10
C ARG A 367 4.18 11.92 -15.31
N SER A 368 4.81 11.97 -16.47
CA SER A 368 4.34 11.28 -17.66
C SER A 368 4.89 9.85 -17.68
N ARG A 369 4.03 8.87 -18.00
CA ARG A 369 4.44 7.50 -18.33
C ARG A 369 4.47 7.34 -19.84
N CYS A 370 5.62 6.96 -20.38
CA CYS A 370 5.72 6.53 -21.77
C CYS A 370 5.45 5.02 -21.85
N THR A 371 4.28 4.64 -22.36
CA THR A 371 3.85 3.22 -22.47
C THR A 371 4.30 2.54 -23.77
N THR A 372 5.09 3.22 -24.63
CA THR A 372 5.60 2.62 -25.88
C THR A 372 6.70 1.58 -25.60
N LYS A 373 6.28 0.34 -25.33
CA LYS A 373 7.13 -0.86 -25.46
C LYS A 373 7.67 -0.92 -26.90
N GLY A 374 8.85 -0.34 -27.14
CA GLY A 374 9.54 -0.42 -28.44
C GLY A 374 10.21 0.87 -28.92
N SER A 375 9.96 2.01 -28.29
CA SER A 375 10.67 3.25 -28.62
C SER A 375 11.80 3.49 -27.63
N PHE A 376 13.01 3.06 -28.00
CA PHE A 376 14.27 3.47 -27.35
C PHE A 376 14.54 4.99 -27.43
N ALA A 377 13.61 5.79 -27.96
CA ALA A 377 13.77 7.21 -28.23
C ALA A 377 13.23 8.14 -27.12
N CYS A 378 12.57 7.63 -26.07
CA CYS A 378 12.00 8.47 -25.01
C CYS A 378 12.97 8.74 -23.84
N THR A 379 14.26 9.02 -24.13
CA THR A 379 15.30 9.27 -23.10
C THR A 379 15.65 10.75 -22.92
N ARG A 380 14.89 11.68 -23.49
CA ARG A 380 15.09 13.12 -23.28
C ARG A 380 13.73 13.81 -23.29
N ARG A 381 13.51 14.70 -22.30
CA ARG A 381 12.39 15.67 -22.21
C ARG A 381 11.65 15.76 -23.54
N CYS A 382 10.56 15.02 -23.70
CA CYS A 382 9.89 14.99 -24.98
C CYS A 382 9.45 16.42 -25.29
N THR A 383 10.01 17.03 -26.33
CA THR A 383 9.61 18.35 -26.83
C THR A 383 8.14 18.37 -27.25
N CYS A 384 7.50 17.20 -27.28
CA CYS A 384 6.09 16.97 -27.50
C CYS A 384 5.20 17.17 -26.25
N ASN A 385 5.74 17.27 -25.04
CA ASN A 385 4.93 17.44 -23.82
C ASN A 385 4.55 18.92 -23.64
N PRO A 386 3.25 19.28 -23.73
CA PRO A 386 2.79 20.67 -23.70
C PRO A 386 3.14 21.42 -22.40
N LEU A 387 3.38 20.71 -21.30
CA LEU A 387 3.77 21.32 -20.02
C LEU A 387 5.14 22.01 -20.08
N PHE A 388 6.01 21.60 -21.00
CA PHE A 388 7.31 22.25 -21.23
C PHE A 388 7.25 23.34 -22.31
N SER A 389 6.13 23.46 -23.03
CA SER A 389 5.97 24.47 -24.09
C SER A 389 5.58 25.83 -23.51
N PRO A 390 6.29 26.93 -23.86
CA PRO A 390 5.78 28.27 -23.64
C PRO A 390 4.46 28.43 -24.41
N PRO A 391 3.40 29.01 -23.83
CA PRO A 391 3.37 29.85 -22.62
C PRO A 391 3.07 29.12 -21.30
N LEU A 392 2.78 27.81 -21.32
CA LEU A 392 2.34 27.07 -20.13
C LEU A 392 3.45 26.87 -19.11
N SER A 393 4.67 26.59 -19.58
CA SER A 393 5.84 26.46 -18.72
C SER A 393 6.16 27.77 -17.99
N ASP A 394 6.07 28.91 -18.66
CA ASP A 394 6.28 30.24 -18.05
C ASP A 394 5.24 30.54 -16.97
N ARG A 395 3.96 30.24 -17.23
CA ARG A 395 2.89 30.35 -16.23
C ARG A 395 3.22 29.55 -14.97
N LEU A 396 3.57 28.28 -15.12
CA LEU A 396 3.86 27.38 -14.00
C LEU A 396 5.14 27.77 -13.25
N ILE A 397 6.18 28.22 -13.95
CA ILE A 397 7.43 28.70 -13.32
C ILE A 397 7.16 29.94 -12.47
N SER A 398 6.32 30.87 -12.95
CA SER A 398 6.00 32.09 -12.20
C SER A 398 5.34 31.81 -10.83
N LEU A 399 4.65 30.67 -10.69
CA LEU A 399 3.99 30.29 -9.43
C LEU A 399 4.97 29.97 -8.29
N LYS A 400 6.25 29.75 -8.61
CA LYS A 400 7.31 29.63 -7.60
C LYS A 400 7.46 30.89 -6.75
N GLU A 401 7.21 32.07 -7.33
CA GLU A 401 7.21 33.35 -6.62
C GLU A 401 6.14 33.40 -5.52
N TYR A 402 5.09 32.58 -5.66
CA TYR A 402 3.99 32.44 -4.71
C TYR A 402 4.15 31.24 -3.76
N GLY A 403 5.34 30.62 -3.74
CA GLY A 403 5.65 29.50 -2.85
C GLY A 403 5.19 28.13 -3.36
N THR A 404 4.69 28.03 -4.60
CA THR A 404 4.29 26.75 -5.20
C THR A 404 5.43 26.17 -6.02
N ARG A 405 5.92 24.99 -5.64
CA ARG A 405 6.91 24.23 -6.43
C ARG A 405 6.19 23.34 -7.44
N CYS A 406 6.52 23.47 -8.72
CA CYS A 406 6.02 22.58 -9.78
C CYS A 406 7.18 21.75 -10.37
N ASP A 407 7.13 20.44 -10.19
CA ASP A 407 8.08 19.49 -10.78
C ASP A 407 7.41 18.69 -11.90
N PHE A 408 7.98 18.73 -13.11
CA PHE A 408 7.48 18.00 -14.27
C PHE A 408 8.51 16.98 -14.73
N GLU A 409 8.11 15.71 -14.74
CA GLU A 409 8.93 14.57 -15.17
C GLU A 409 8.32 13.97 -16.43
N GLY A 410 9.17 13.75 -17.44
CA GLY A 410 8.80 13.20 -18.74
C GLY A 410 9.39 11.83 -18.98
#